data_AF-A0A7C3KT62-F1
#
_entry.id   AF-A0A7C3KT62-F1
#
_cell.length_a   1.000
_cell.length_b   1.000
_cell.length_c   1.000
_cell.angle_alpha   90.00
_cell.angle_beta   90.00
_cell.angle_gamma   90.00
#
_symmetry.space_group_name_H-M   'P 1'
#
loop_
_entity.id
_entity.type
_entity.pdbx_description
1 polymer ?
#
loop_
_entity_poly.entity_id
_entity_poly.type
_entity_poly.pdbx_seq_one_letter_code
_entity_poly.pdbx_strand_id
1 'polypeptide(L)'
;MDIKAMRKEITELIDNIKQHSDELTDKPHIPQLELELIVSKIDLLYKKSILFTHEYSRSRQAPAETIKPDTEKGPEKQGPVQHPIPVRTYPDLKSLIGINQRFQFTAELFGGSAEALNEAISQINASKNKEEALQAAAELKARFGWKDDSQAADDLIRLIVKKFE
;
A
#
# COMPACT_ATOMS: atom_id res chain seq x y z
N MET A 1 -16.48 12.91 -12.39
CA MET A 1 -15.37 12.98 -13.36
C MET A 1 -15.36 11.68 -14.14
N ASP A 2 -15.09 11.72 -15.45
CA ASP A 2 -15.00 10.50 -16.27
C ASP A 2 -13.79 9.64 -15.87
N ILE A 3 -13.99 8.34 -15.69
CA ILE A 3 -12.92 7.35 -15.40
C ILE A 3 -11.81 7.42 -16.45
N LYS A 4 -12.18 7.66 -17.71
CA LYS A 4 -11.24 7.82 -18.82
C LYS A 4 -10.38 9.08 -18.67
N ALA A 5 -10.98 10.18 -18.19
CA ALA A 5 -10.25 11.42 -17.92
C ALA A 5 -9.27 11.23 -16.76
N MET A 6 -9.70 10.60 -15.65
CA MET A 6 -8.82 10.32 -14.52
C MET A 6 -7.66 9.39 -14.87
N ARG A 7 -7.89 8.36 -15.70
CA ARG A 7 -6.80 7.52 -16.23
C ARG A 7 -5.80 8.33 -17.04
N LYS A 8 -6.29 9.19 -17.94
CA LYS A 8 -5.44 10.06 -18.76
C LYS A 8 -4.56 10.95 -17.89
N GLU A 9 -5.14 11.58 -16.87
CA GLU A 9 -4.41 12.44 -15.93
C GLU A 9 -3.35 11.69 -15.11
N ILE A 10 -3.62 10.45 -14.71
CA ILE A 10 -2.64 9.60 -14.02
C ILE A 10 -1.48 9.25 -14.95
N THR A 11 -1.78 8.88 -16.19
CA THR A 11 -0.76 8.58 -17.22
C THR A 11 0.11 9.80 -17.49
N GLU A 12 -0.49 10.98 -17.72
CA GLU A 12 0.26 12.22 -17.94
C GLU A 12 1.16 12.58 -16.76
N LEU A 13 0.72 12.33 -15.52
CA LEU A 13 1.53 12.57 -14.33
C LEU A 13 2.71 11.59 -14.21
N ILE A 14 2.51 10.31 -14.56
CA ILE A 14 3.57 9.30 -14.57
C ILE A 14 4.62 9.64 -15.63
N ASP A 15 4.20 9.99 -16.84
CA ASP A 15 5.12 10.41 -17.91
C ASP A 15 5.91 11.66 -17.48
N ASN A 16 5.27 12.61 -16.80
CA ASN A 16 5.96 13.80 -16.29
C ASN A 16 6.99 13.48 -15.20
N ILE A 17 6.69 12.54 -14.29
CA ILE A 17 7.64 12.09 -13.27
C ILE A 17 8.81 11.38 -13.92
N LYS A 18 8.53 10.50 -14.90
CA LYS A 18 9.55 9.75 -15.62
C LYS A 18 10.50 10.69 -16.38
N GLN A 19 9.95 11.63 -17.15
CA GLN A 19 10.76 12.59 -17.90
C GLN A 19 11.71 13.38 -17.00
N HIS A 20 11.22 13.94 -15.90
CA HIS A 20 12.09 14.66 -14.96
C HIS A 20 13.10 13.73 -14.27
N SER A 21 12.75 12.48 -13.98
CA SER A 21 13.70 11.50 -13.43
C SER A 21 14.80 11.15 -14.43
N ASP A 22 14.46 10.96 -15.70
CA ASP A 22 15.42 10.69 -16.78
C ASP A 22 16.39 11.89 -16.93
N GLU A 23 15.87 13.13 -16.89
CA GLU A 23 16.67 14.37 -16.95
C GLU A 23 17.63 14.56 -15.75
N LEU A 24 17.40 13.85 -14.64
CA LEU A 24 18.28 13.84 -13.47
C LEU A 24 19.25 12.67 -13.45
N THR A 25 19.04 11.65 -14.27
CA THR A 25 19.82 10.39 -14.25
C THR A 25 21.27 10.61 -14.67
N ASP A 26 21.51 11.51 -15.62
CA ASP A 26 22.85 11.84 -16.12
C ASP A 26 23.56 12.98 -15.37
N LYS A 27 22.92 13.56 -14.34
CA LYS A 27 23.48 14.72 -13.61
C LYS A 27 24.37 14.25 -12.45
N PRO A 28 25.62 14.75 -12.35
CA PRO A 28 26.54 14.39 -11.27
C PRO A 28 26.10 14.94 -9.90
N HIS A 29 25.24 15.96 -9.89
CA HIS A 29 24.63 16.52 -8.69
C HIS A 29 23.19 16.92 -8.98
N ILE A 30 22.25 16.33 -8.23
CA ILE A 30 20.83 16.61 -8.35
C ILE A 30 20.49 17.80 -7.43
N PRO A 31 19.95 18.91 -7.97
CA PRO A 31 19.50 20.01 -7.13
C PRO A 31 18.39 19.57 -6.18
N GLN A 32 18.48 19.97 -4.91
CA GLN A 32 17.49 19.61 -3.88
C GLN A 32 16.05 19.99 -4.28
N LEU A 33 15.87 21.14 -4.93
CA LEU A 33 14.56 21.62 -5.40
C LEU A 33 13.91 20.66 -6.43
N GLU A 34 14.71 20.10 -7.33
CA GLU A 34 14.22 19.16 -8.34
C GLU A 34 13.80 17.83 -7.70
N LEU A 35 14.53 17.39 -6.67
CA LEU A 35 14.18 16.21 -5.88
C LEU A 35 12.88 16.42 -5.10
N GLU A 36 12.71 17.57 -4.45
CA GLU A 36 11.47 17.93 -3.73
C GLU A 36 10.27 18.03 -4.68
N LEU A 37 10.49 18.52 -5.90
CA LEU A 37 9.47 18.57 -6.94
C LEU A 37 9.02 17.17 -7.37
N ILE A 38 9.95 16.22 -7.54
CA ILE A 38 9.62 14.82 -7.86
C ILE A 38 8.85 14.16 -6.72
N VAL A 39 9.30 14.33 -5.47
CA VAL A 39 8.61 13.79 -4.30
C VAL A 39 7.18 14.34 -4.21
N SER A 40 6.99 15.63 -4.46
CA SER A 40 5.67 16.27 -4.48
C SER A 40 4.77 15.71 -5.59
N LYS A 41 5.31 15.41 -6.77
CA LYS A 41 4.56 14.77 -7.87
C LYS A 41 4.20 13.32 -7.56
N ILE A 42 5.06 12.58 -6.86
CA ILE A 42 4.78 11.21 -6.40
C ILE A 42 3.64 11.22 -5.38
N ASP A 43 3.63 12.17 -4.44
CA ASP A 43 2.52 12.36 -3.49
C ASP A 43 1.21 12.68 -4.22
N LEU A 44 1.25 13.56 -5.22
CA LEU A 44 0.10 13.88 -6.05
C LEU A 44 -0.41 12.65 -6.82
N LEU A 45 0.50 11.82 -7.36
CA LEU A 45 0.17 10.58 -8.05
C LEU A 45 -0.51 9.58 -7.12
N TYR A 46 0.01 9.43 -5.91
CA TYR A 46 -0.58 8.59 -4.87
C TYR A 46 -2.01 9.04 -4.54
N LYS A 47 -2.22 10.34 -4.30
CA LYS A 47 -3.56 10.92 -4.05
C LYS A 47 -4.53 10.68 -5.21
N LYS A 48 -4.10 10.90 -6.46
CA LYS A 48 -4.92 10.65 -7.66
C LYS A 48 -5.26 9.16 -7.82
N SER A 49 -4.34 8.25 -7.51
CA SER A 49 -4.56 6.80 -7.55
C SER A 49 -5.65 6.33 -6.57
N ILE A 50 -5.66 6.89 -5.35
CA ILE A 50 -6.71 6.61 -4.36
C ILE A 50 -8.07 7.08 -4.87
N LEU A 51 -8.15 8.32 -5.37
CA LEU A 51 -9.38 8.87 -5.96
C LEU A 51 -9.88 8.02 -7.13
N PHE A 52 -8.97 7.63 -8.03
CA PHE A 52 -9.30 6.75 -9.15
C PHE A 52 -9.83 5.39 -8.67
N THR A 53 -9.21 4.79 -7.65
CA THR A 53 -9.65 3.51 -7.07
C THR A 53 -11.05 3.61 -6.47
N HIS A 54 -11.37 4.73 -5.81
CA HIS A 54 -12.68 5.01 -5.25
C HIS A 54 -13.76 5.21 -6.34
N GLU A 55 -13.48 6.03 -7.35
CA GLU A 55 -14.42 6.31 -8.44
C GLU A 55 -14.64 5.09 -9.34
N TYR A 56 -13.59 4.34 -9.65
CA TYR A 56 -13.68 3.08 -10.41
C TYR A 56 -14.49 2.02 -9.68
N SER A 57 -14.36 1.96 -8.36
CA SER A 57 -15.12 1.11 -7.46
C SER A 57 -16.62 1.43 -7.45
N ARG A 58 -16.97 2.71 -7.56
CA ARG A 58 -18.35 3.21 -7.57
C ARG A 58 -19.05 2.95 -8.90
N SER A 59 -18.34 3.10 -10.03
CA SER A 59 -18.91 2.80 -11.36
C SER A 59 -19.08 1.30 -11.65
N ARG A 60 -18.46 0.40 -10.88
CA ARG A 60 -18.69 -1.06 -10.97
C ARG A 60 -19.92 -1.58 -10.21
N GLN A 61 -20.57 -0.77 -9.39
CA GLN A 61 -21.74 -1.18 -8.56
C GLN A 61 -23.09 -0.73 -9.14
N ALA A 62 -23.27 -0.79 -10.47
CA ALA A 62 -24.61 -0.84 -11.07
C ALA A 62 -25.07 -2.32 -11.15
N PRO A 63 -26.29 -2.68 -10.72
CA PRO A 63 -26.71 -4.08 -10.56
C PRO A 63 -27.33 -4.68 -11.83
N ALA A 64 -26.91 -5.91 -12.18
CA ALA A 64 -27.60 -6.96 -12.96
C ALA A 64 -26.54 -7.94 -13.51
N GLU A 65 -26.67 -9.26 -13.62
CA GLU A 65 -27.62 -10.26 -13.14
C GLU A 65 -26.94 -11.63 -13.43
N THR A 66 -27.22 -12.62 -12.58
CA THR A 66 -27.02 -14.07 -12.69
C THR A 66 -26.80 -14.66 -14.09
N ILE A 67 -25.83 -15.59 -14.28
CA ILE A 67 -26.03 -16.96 -14.84
C ILE A 67 -24.91 -17.91 -14.33
N LYS A 68 -25.27 -19.09 -13.80
CA LYS A 68 -24.37 -20.23 -13.47
C LYS A 68 -24.23 -21.22 -14.66
N PRO A 69 -23.62 -22.43 -14.56
CA PRO A 69 -22.61 -22.90 -15.51
C PRO A 69 -23.07 -24.04 -16.44
N ASP A 70 -22.45 -24.23 -17.61
CA ASP A 70 -22.33 -25.58 -18.22
C ASP A 70 -21.16 -25.67 -19.23
N THR A 71 -20.28 -26.64 -18.93
CA THR A 71 -19.63 -27.66 -19.79
C THR A 71 -19.66 -27.43 -21.32
N GLU A 72 -18.55 -27.49 -22.08
CA GLU A 72 -17.94 -28.75 -22.52
C GLU A 72 -16.52 -28.59 -23.15
N LYS A 73 -15.77 -29.68 -23.08
CA LYS A 73 -14.31 -29.92 -23.21
C LYS A 73 -13.69 -29.82 -24.61
N GLY A 74 -12.40 -29.48 -24.64
CA GLY A 74 -11.40 -29.98 -25.61
C GLY A 74 -10.00 -29.37 -25.39
N PRO A 75 -8.87 -30.10 -25.43
CA PRO A 75 -7.78 -29.95 -24.46
C PRO A 75 -6.41 -29.41 -24.98
N GLU A 76 -5.50 -29.13 -24.01
CA GLU A 76 -4.05 -28.84 -24.10
C GLU A 76 -3.64 -27.36 -24.41
N LYS A 77 -2.94 -26.58 -23.57
CA LYS A 77 -2.06 -26.83 -22.42
C LYS A 77 -2.07 -25.65 -21.40
N GLN A 78 -2.33 -26.00 -20.13
CA GLN A 78 -1.78 -25.48 -18.84
C GLN A 78 -1.31 -24.00 -18.79
N GLY A 79 -1.89 -23.07 -18.04
CA GLY A 79 -3.09 -23.00 -17.20
C GLY A 79 -3.45 -21.51 -17.05
N PRO A 80 -4.68 -21.13 -16.63
CA PRO A 80 -5.07 -19.73 -16.59
C PRO A 80 -4.32 -19.06 -15.45
N VAL A 81 -3.38 -18.17 -15.78
CA VAL A 81 -2.83 -17.22 -14.83
C VAL A 81 -3.99 -16.33 -14.43
N GLN A 82 -4.62 -16.73 -13.32
CA GLN A 82 -5.61 -15.97 -12.60
C GLN A 82 -5.05 -14.56 -12.47
N HIS A 83 -5.69 -13.59 -13.11
CA HIS A 83 -5.40 -12.20 -12.82
C HIS A 83 -5.72 -12.01 -11.34
N PRO A 84 -4.73 -11.75 -10.47
CA PRO A 84 -5.07 -11.39 -9.11
C PRO A 84 -5.86 -10.09 -9.20
N ILE A 85 -7.14 -10.22 -8.89
CA ILE A 85 -8.07 -9.14 -8.64
C ILE A 85 -7.31 -8.17 -7.71
N PRO A 86 -7.12 -6.89 -8.04
CA PRO A 86 -6.57 -5.95 -7.08
C PRO A 86 -7.59 -5.83 -5.95
N VAL A 87 -7.34 -6.59 -4.89
CA VAL A 87 -8.04 -6.51 -3.62
C VAL A 87 -7.88 -5.08 -3.14
N ARG A 88 -9.00 -4.42 -2.85
CA ARG A 88 -9.00 -3.10 -2.21
C ARG A 88 -8.22 -3.21 -0.91
N THR A 89 -7.02 -2.63 -0.84
CA THR A 89 -6.39 -2.36 0.44
C THR A 89 -6.49 -0.87 0.71
N TYR A 90 -7.23 -0.54 1.77
CA TYR A 90 -7.13 0.75 2.47
C TYR A 90 -5.66 1.09 2.71
N PRO A 91 -5.28 2.39 2.83
CA PRO A 91 -3.88 2.81 2.93
C PRO A 91 -3.13 1.88 3.88
N ASP A 92 -2.26 1.07 3.28
CA ASP A 92 -1.52 0.04 4.00
C ASP A 92 -0.76 0.72 5.13
N LEU A 93 -0.71 0.10 6.32
CA LEU A 93 0.14 0.59 7.40
C LEU A 93 1.58 0.80 6.91
N LYS A 94 1.99 -0.01 5.93
CA LYS A 94 3.24 0.10 5.16
C LYS A 94 3.45 1.45 4.46
N SER A 95 2.38 2.15 4.09
CA SER A 95 2.42 3.49 3.48
C SER A 95 2.58 4.60 4.52
N LEU A 96 2.23 4.33 5.78
CA LEU A 96 2.42 5.26 6.91
C LEU A 96 3.80 5.09 7.56
N ILE A 97 4.38 3.89 7.45
CA ILE A 97 5.72 3.58 7.96
C ILE A 97 6.77 4.03 6.94
N GLY A 98 7.52 5.08 7.27
CA GLY A 98 8.68 5.52 6.48
C GLY A 98 9.81 4.48 6.46
N ILE A 99 10.67 4.52 5.44
CA ILE A 99 11.79 3.57 5.26
C ILE A 99 12.65 3.45 6.53
N ASN A 100 12.99 4.57 7.16
CA ASN A 100 13.77 4.61 8.40
C ASN A 100 13.05 3.94 9.58
N GLN A 101 11.75 4.20 9.73
CA GLN A 101 10.93 3.57 10.77
C GLN A 101 10.84 2.06 10.55
N ARG A 102 10.77 1.62 9.30
CA ARG A 102 10.74 0.19 8.96
C ARG A 102 12.01 -0.53 9.39
N PHE A 103 13.18 0.07 9.15
CA PHE A 103 14.45 -0.47 9.65
C PHE A 103 14.50 -0.47 11.18
N GLN A 104 14.07 0.62 11.83
CA GLN A 104 14.03 0.74 13.28
C GLN A 104 13.12 -0.32 13.92
N PHE A 105 11.88 -0.47 13.43
CA PHE A 105 10.94 -1.49 13.92
C PHE A 105 11.48 -2.89 13.70
N THR A 106 12.06 -3.16 12.52
CA THR A 106 12.65 -4.47 12.24
C THR A 106 13.73 -4.81 13.25
N ALA A 107 14.66 -3.89 13.51
CA ALA A 107 15.77 -4.11 14.43
C ALA A 107 15.33 -4.20 15.90
N GLU A 108 14.47 -3.30 16.36
CA GLU A 108 14.12 -3.16 17.78
C GLU A 108 12.94 -4.02 18.23
N LEU A 109 11.93 -4.20 17.36
CA LEU A 109 10.68 -4.90 17.71
C LEU A 109 10.65 -6.34 17.17
N PHE A 110 11.35 -6.60 16.08
CA PHE A 110 11.31 -7.91 15.40
C PHE A 110 12.68 -8.60 15.34
N GLY A 111 13.66 -8.13 16.12
CA GLY A 111 14.98 -8.76 16.26
C GLY A 111 15.77 -8.87 14.95
N GLY A 112 15.55 -7.95 14.01
CA GLY A 112 16.16 -7.97 12.68
C GLY A 112 15.37 -8.74 11.62
N SER A 113 14.23 -9.35 11.96
CA SER A 113 13.43 -10.12 11.01
C SER A 113 12.46 -9.24 10.22
N ALA A 114 12.84 -8.91 8.98
CA ALA A 114 11.97 -8.16 8.07
C ALA A 114 10.70 -8.94 7.68
N GLU A 115 10.78 -10.27 7.68
CA GLU A 115 9.64 -11.16 7.44
C GLU A 115 8.59 -11.03 8.54
N ALA A 116 9.03 -11.04 9.81
CA ALA A 116 8.15 -10.87 10.97
C ALA A 116 7.46 -9.50 10.98
N LEU A 117 8.17 -8.43 10.61
CA LEU A 117 7.56 -7.10 10.47
C LEU A 117 6.51 -7.08 9.35
N ASN A 118 6.77 -7.73 8.21
CA ASN A 118 5.79 -7.78 7.11
C ASN A 118 4.55 -8.59 7.49
N GLU A 119 4.72 -9.71 8.20
CA GLU A 119 3.61 -10.51 8.73
C GLU A 119 2.78 -9.70 9.72
N ALA A 120 3.42 -9.01 10.66
CA ALA A 120 2.78 -8.10 11.60
C ALA A 120 1.97 -7.00 10.88
N ILE A 121 2.59 -6.29 9.93
CA ILE A 121 1.91 -5.26 9.14
C ILE A 121 0.70 -5.85 8.40
N SER A 122 0.82 -7.05 7.83
CA SER A 122 -0.27 -7.75 7.15
C SER A 122 -1.41 -8.10 8.11
N GLN A 123 -1.09 -8.59 9.30
CA GLN A 123 -2.06 -8.92 10.35
C GLN A 123 -2.84 -7.68 10.80
N ILE A 124 -2.14 -6.57 11.05
CA ILE A 124 -2.76 -5.30 11.41
C ILE A 124 -3.60 -4.72 10.26
N ASN A 125 -3.14 -4.87 9.01
CA ASN A 125 -3.90 -4.46 7.84
C ASN A 125 -5.18 -5.29 7.64
N ALA A 126 -5.22 -6.53 8.13
CA ALA A 126 -6.38 -7.41 8.05
C ALA A 126 -7.45 -7.09 9.12
N SER A 127 -7.10 -6.37 10.18
CA SER A 127 -8.02 -5.92 11.22
C SER A 127 -9.10 -4.98 10.65
N LYS A 128 -10.36 -5.15 11.08
CA LYS A 128 -11.48 -4.34 10.56
C LYS A 128 -11.70 -3.04 11.32
N ASN A 129 -11.19 -2.95 12.54
CA ASN A 129 -11.35 -1.82 13.42
C ASN A 129 -10.11 -1.62 14.31
N LYS A 130 -10.06 -0.46 14.97
CA LYS A 130 -8.98 -0.07 15.88
C LYS A 130 -8.77 -1.09 17.01
N GLU A 131 -9.83 -1.68 17.56
CA GLU A 131 -9.74 -2.66 18.64
C GLU A 131 -9.04 -3.95 18.19
N GLU A 132 -9.42 -4.52 17.03
CA GLU A 132 -8.75 -5.70 16.45
C GLU A 132 -7.28 -5.42 16.12
N ALA A 133 -6.98 -4.20 15.66
CA ALA A 133 -5.61 -3.80 15.34
C ALA A 133 -4.74 -3.64 16.60
N LEU A 134 -5.30 -3.05 17.66
CA LEU A 134 -4.65 -2.96 18.97
C LEU A 134 -4.45 -4.34 19.60
N GLN A 135 -5.42 -5.24 19.44
CA GLN A 135 -5.30 -6.62 19.91
C GLN A 135 -4.15 -7.34 19.22
N ALA A 136 -4.07 -7.26 17.89
CA ALA A 136 -2.96 -7.83 17.15
C ALA A 136 -1.60 -7.20 17.53
N ALA A 137 -1.55 -5.89 17.80
CA ALA A 137 -0.33 -5.24 18.31
C ALA A 137 0.07 -5.77 19.70
N ALA A 138 -0.90 -6.04 20.58
CA ALA A 138 -0.66 -6.63 21.89
C ALA A 138 -0.15 -8.08 21.80
N GLU A 139 -0.70 -8.87 20.87
CA GLU A 139 -0.22 -10.22 20.58
C GLU A 139 1.22 -10.21 20.06
N LEU A 140 1.56 -9.29 19.16
CA LEU A 140 2.92 -9.10 18.66
C LEU A 140 3.87 -8.68 19.79
N LYS A 141 3.45 -7.76 20.65
CA LYS A 141 4.20 -7.37 21.84
C LYS A 141 4.51 -8.56 22.75
N ALA A 142 3.52 -9.43 22.99
CA ALA A 142 3.72 -10.63 23.79
C ALA A 142 4.61 -11.67 23.09
N ARG A 143 4.44 -11.85 21.77
CA ARG A 143 5.18 -12.82 20.95
C ARG A 143 6.65 -12.46 20.80
N PHE A 144 6.97 -11.18 20.62
CA PHE A 144 8.33 -10.68 20.39
C PHE A 144 8.97 -10.07 21.64
N GLY A 145 8.23 -9.98 22.76
CA GLY A 145 8.75 -9.46 24.02
C GLY A 145 9.11 -7.97 23.96
N TRP A 146 8.26 -7.15 23.32
CA TRP A 146 8.55 -5.71 23.21
C TRP A 146 8.61 -5.07 24.60
N LYS A 147 9.62 -4.24 24.82
CA LYS A 147 9.77 -3.51 26.09
C LYS A 147 8.67 -2.48 26.23
N ASP A 148 8.08 -2.37 27.42
CA ASP A 148 7.05 -1.36 27.74
C ASP A 148 7.55 0.08 27.57
N ASP A 149 8.86 0.30 27.71
CA ASP A 149 9.53 1.59 27.54
C ASP A 149 10.11 1.77 26.11
N SER A 150 9.80 0.87 25.16
CA SER A 150 10.31 0.99 23.80
C SER A 150 9.59 2.10 23.04
N GLN A 151 10.32 3.17 22.73
CA GLN A 151 9.83 4.24 21.85
C GLN A 151 9.36 3.72 20.49
N ALA A 152 10.03 2.69 19.95
CA ALA A 152 9.64 2.06 18.69
C ALA A 152 8.26 1.38 18.79
N ALA A 153 7.95 0.77 19.93
CA ALA A 153 6.64 0.13 20.15
C ALA A 153 5.52 1.19 20.30
N ASP A 154 5.77 2.28 21.02
CA ASP A 154 4.81 3.40 21.13
C ASP A 154 4.53 4.02 19.76
N ASP A 155 5.58 4.27 18.97
CA ASP A 155 5.46 4.84 17.63
C ASP A 155 4.66 3.92 16.70
N LEU A 156 4.92 2.62 16.73
CA LEU A 156 4.15 1.64 15.97
C LEU A 156 2.67 1.65 16.38
N ILE A 157 2.36 1.64 17.69
CA ILE A 157 0.98 1.69 18.17
C ILE A 157 0.28 2.99 17.73
N ARG A 158 0.96 4.14 17.78
CA ARG A 158 0.41 5.41 17.27
C ARG A 158 0.08 5.34 15.79
N LEU A 159 0.95 4.74 14.97
CA LEU A 159 0.71 4.57 13.54
C LEU A 159 -0.51 3.68 13.28
N ILE A 160 -0.67 2.62 14.08
CA ILE A 160 -1.83 1.72 14.02
C ILE A 160 -3.10 2.49 14.36
N VAL A 161 -3.11 3.24 15.47
CA VAL A 161 -4.28 4.04 15.85
C VAL A 161 -4.62 5.07 14.78
N LYS A 162 -3.63 5.78 14.24
CA LYS A 162 -3.78 6.78 13.18
C LYS A 162 -4.32 6.20 11.87
N LYS A 163 -4.07 4.92 11.58
CA LYS A 163 -4.64 4.23 10.42
C LYS A 163 -6.16 4.02 10.54
N PHE A 164 -6.65 3.84 11.78
CA PHE A 164 -8.04 3.51 12.08
C PHE A 164 -8.84 4.66 12.72
N GLU A 165 -8.23 5.84 12.86
CA GLU A 165 -8.91 7.13 13.14
C GLU A 165 -9.52 7.73 11.86
#